data_AF-A0ABD1FGS9-F1
#
_entry.id   AF-A0ABD1FGS9-F1
#
_cell.length_a   1.000
_cell.length_b   1.000
_cell.length_c   1.000
_cell.angle_alpha   90.00
_cell.angle_beta   90.00
_cell.angle_gamma   90.00
#
_symmetry.space_group_name_H-M   'P 1'
#
loop_
_entity.id
_entity.type
_entity.pdbx_description
1 polymer ?
#
loop_
_entity_poly.entity_id
_entity_poly.type
_entity_poly.pdbx_seq_one_letter_code
_entity_poly.pdbx_strand_id
1 'polypeptide(L)'
;MKIQLFLEAVQALAPSSSEFEFQSMTKEITDIKVSIDLLEKERDFYFAKLRDVEVLCQTPELKNLPMSVAIKKILYAADENKDSLAEAQDIVSELMSAEQAGLSDDS
;
A
#
# COMPACT_ATOMS: atom_id res chain seq x y z
N MET A 1 -7.89 41.20 -49.85
CA MET A 1 -7.60 39.77 -50.15
C MET A 1 -6.60 39.14 -49.17
N LYS A 2 -5.49 39.79 -48.79
CA LYS A 2 -4.49 39.19 -47.89
C LYS A 2 -4.98 38.86 -46.47
N ILE A 3 -5.90 39.66 -45.92
CA ILE A 3 -6.44 39.46 -44.56
C ILE A 3 -7.38 38.23 -44.48
N GLN A 4 -8.20 37.99 -45.50
CA GLN A 4 -9.10 36.83 -45.54
C GLN A 4 -8.34 35.51 -45.65
N LEU A 5 -7.30 35.48 -46.50
CA LEU A 5 -6.37 34.35 -46.62
C LEU A 5 -5.63 34.05 -45.32
N PHE A 6 -5.31 35.08 -44.53
CA PHE A 6 -4.68 34.89 -43.22
C PHE A 6 -5.65 34.28 -42.20
N LEU A 7 -6.91 34.71 -42.20
CA LEU A 7 -7.91 34.19 -41.26
C LEU A 7 -8.24 32.71 -41.52
N GLU A 8 -8.38 32.31 -42.79
CA GLU A 8 -8.61 30.91 -43.17
C GLU A 8 -7.41 30.01 -42.84
N ALA A 9 -6.18 30.50 -43.05
CA ALA A 9 -4.98 29.78 -42.64
C ALA A 9 -4.90 29.61 -41.10
N VAL A 10 -5.31 30.62 -40.33
CA VAL A 10 -5.38 30.54 -38.86
C VAL A 10 -6.47 29.56 -38.41
N GLN A 11 -7.60 29.50 -39.11
CA GLN A 11 -8.70 28.58 -38.79
C GLN A 11 -8.36 27.11 -39.14
N ALA A 12 -7.54 26.89 -40.16
CA ALA A 12 -7.00 25.57 -40.51
C ALA A 12 -5.86 25.10 -39.57
N LEU A 13 -5.27 26.01 -38.80
CA LEU A 13 -4.27 25.73 -37.77
C LEU A 13 -4.91 25.48 -36.38
N ALA A 14 -6.22 25.71 -36.24
CA ALA A 14 -6.92 25.40 -35.00
C ALA A 14 -7.08 23.88 -34.87
N PRO A 15 -6.71 23.28 -33.71
CA PRO A 15 -6.83 21.85 -33.54
C PRO A 15 -8.28 21.41 -33.68
N SER A 16 -8.49 20.35 -34.44
CA SER A 16 -9.79 19.70 -34.61
C SER A 16 -10.31 19.15 -33.28
N SER A 17 -11.63 18.98 -33.15
CA SER A 17 -12.23 18.37 -31.94
C SER A 17 -11.61 17.01 -31.61
N SER A 18 -11.28 16.22 -32.64
CA SER A 18 -10.57 14.94 -32.50
C SER A 18 -9.15 15.07 -31.96
N GLU A 19 -8.42 16.14 -32.33
CA GLU A 19 -7.08 16.40 -31.78
C GLU A 19 -7.15 16.82 -30.31
N PHE A 20 -8.20 17.57 -29.93
CA PHE A 20 -8.45 17.93 -28.53
C PHE A 20 -8.80 16.70 -27.68
N GLU A 21 -9.68 15.82 -28.17
CA GLU A 21 -10.01 14.56 -27.49
C GLU A 21 -8.79 13.64 -27.38
N PHE A 22 -7.98 13.52 -28.44
CA PHE A 22 -6.74 12.75 -28.43
C PHE A 22 -5.73 13.30 -27.41
N GLN A 23 -5.58 14.62 -27.33
CA GLN A 23 -4.70 15.26 -26.36
C GLN A 23 -5.20 15.04 -24.93
N SER A 24 -6.52 15.12 -24.70
CA SER A 24 -7.14 14.83 -23.40
C SER A 24 -6.91 13.38 -22.97
N MET A 25 -7.15 12.41 -23.85
CA MET A 25 -6.89 11.00 -23.57
C MET A 25 -5.40 10.73 -23.32
N THR A 26 -4.52 11.36 -24.09
CA THR A 26 -3.07 11.24 -23.90
C THR A 26 -2.63 11.77 -22.53
N LYS A 27 -3.25 12.88 -22.08
CA LYS A 27 -3.03 13.43 -20.75
C LYS A 27 -3.51 12.45 -19.67
N GLU A 28 -4.73 11.94 -19.78
CA GLU A 28 -5.28 10.98 -18.82
C GLU A 28 -4.43 9.71 -18.71
N ILE A 29 -3.97 9.16 -19.84
CA ILE A 29 -3.03 8.03 -19.87
C ILE A 29 -1.74 8.37 -19.13
N THR A 30 -1.22 9.58 -19.30
CA THR A 30 0.01 10.02 -18.64
C THR A 30 -0.18 10.15 -17.13
N ASP A 31 -1.29 10.77 -16.71
CA ASP A 31 -1.63 10.95 -15.29
C ASP A 31 -1.85 9.60 -14.59
N ILE A 32 -2.50 8.65 -15.27
CA ILE A 32 -2.67 7.27 -14.78
C ILE A 32 -1.32 6.56 -14.64
N LYS A 33 -0.42 6.68 -15.63
CA LYS A 33 0.92 6.09 -15.55
C LYS A 33 1.71 6.62 -14.36
N VAL A 34 1.69 7.94 -14.15
CA VAL A 34 2.34 8.56 -12.98
C VAL A 34 1.73 8.04 -11.69
N SER A 35 0.40 7.90 -11.63
CA SER A 35 -0.29 7.36 -10.45
C SER A 35 0.10 5.91 -10.17
N ILE A 36 0.22 5.08 -11.20
CA ILE A 36 0.69 3.68 -11.07
C ILE A 36 2.12 3.67 -10.54
N ASP A 37 3.03 4.45 -11.12
CA ASP A 37 4.43 4.50 -10.69
C ASP A 37 4.57 4.92 -9.22
N LEU A 38 3.69 5.81 -8.73
CA LEU A 38 3.65 6.22 -7.33
C LEU A 38 3.09 5.10 -6.44
N LEU A 39 1.99 4.45 -6.84
CA LEU A 39 1.39 3.34 -6.10
C LEU A 39 2.34 2.14 -6.00
N GLU A 40 3.09 1.84 -7.06
CA GLU A 40 4.10 0.78 -7.04
C GLU A 40 5.21 1.08 -6.03
N LYS A 41 5.68 2.35 -5.97
CA LYS A 41 6.68 2.77 -4.97
C LYS A 41 6.15 2.65 -3.56
N GLU A 42 4.90 3.05 -3.31
CA GLU A 42 4.27 2.94 -2.00
C GLU A 42 4.07 1.47 -1.59
N ARG A 43 3.57 0.63 -2.51
CA ARG A 43 3.44 -0.81 -2.32
C ARG A 43 4.78 -1.42 -1.94
N ASP A 44 5.83 -1.14 -2.69
CA ASP A 44 7.16 -1.70 -2.48
C ASP A 44 7.76 -1.19 -1.15
N PHE A 45 7.51 0.06 -0.79
CA PHE A 45 7.93 0.65 0.49
C PHE A 45 7.28 -0.05 1.69
N TYR A 46 5.96 -0.30 1.65
CA TYR A 46 5.28 -1.01 2.73
C TYR A 46 5.69 -2.49 2.78
N PHE A 47 5.81 -3.14 1.61
CA PHE A 47 6.24 -4.53 1.53
C PHE A 47 7.65 -4.73 2.10
N ALA A 48 8.60 -3.86 1.77
CA ALA A 48 9.96 -3.92 2.30
C ALA A 48 9.97 -3.83 3.84
N LYS A 49 9.18 -2.92 4.44
CA LYS A 49 9.07 -2.81 5.90
C LYS A 49 8.47 -4.05 6.55
N LEU A 50 7.40 -4.58 5.97
CA LEU A 50 6.75 -5.79 6.47
C LEU A 50 7.72 -6.98 6.40
N ARG A 51 8.50 -7.07 5.32
CA ARG A 51 9.54 -8.08 5.15
C ARG A 51 10.65 -7.94 6.20
N ASP A 52 11.13 -6.73 6.48
CA ASP A 52 12.14 -6.51 7.52
C ASP A 52 11.64 -6.97 8.91
N VAL A 53 10.39 -6.63 9.24
CA VAL A 53 9.73 -7.06 10.49
C VAL A 53 9.59 -8.59 10.54
N GLU A 54 9.22 -9.22 9.43
CA GLU A 54 9.12 -10.68 9.31
C GLU A 54 10.47 -11.36 9.58
N VAL A 55 11.55 -10.88 8.93
CA VAL A 55 12.91 -11.41 9.14
C VAL A 55 13.31 -11.30 10.61
N LEU A 56 13.04 -10.15 11.24
CA LEU A 56 13.32 -9.96 12.66
C LEU A 56 12.56 -10.99 13.51
N CYS A 57 11.27 -11.22 13.23
CA CYS A 57 10.44 -12.20 13.95
C CYS A 57 10.81 -13.66 13.65
N GLN A 58 11.68 -13.93 12.68
CA GLN A 58 12.18 -15.28 12.37
C GLN A 58 13.52 -15.60 13.06
N THR A 59 14.16 -14.61 13.70
CA THR A 59 15.40 -14.83 14.46
C THR A 59 15.22 -15.88 15.57
N PRO A 60 16.21 -16.75 15.84
CA PRO A 60 16.07 -17.83 16.82
C PRO A 60 15.63 -17.38 18.22
N GLU A 61 16.05 -16.19 18.64
CA GLU A 61 15.77 -15.59 19.93
C GLU A 61 14.33 -15.08 20.03
N LEU A 62 13.76 -14.61 18.92
CA LEU A 62 12.43 -14.00 18.88
C LEU A 62 11.35 -14.94 18.35
N LYS A 63 11.69 -15.96 17.55
CA LYS A 63 10.71 -16.73 16.75
C LYS A 63 9.58 -17.39 17.54
N ASN A 64 9.83 -17.73 18.80
CA ASN A 64 8.88 -18.37 19.70
C ASN A 64 8.31 -17.39 20.72
N LEU A 65 8.77 -16.14 20.72
CA LEU A 65 8.16 -15.11 21.54
C LEU A 65 6.72 -14.94 21.07
N PRO A 66 5.76 -14.97 22.00
CA PRO A 66 4.35 -14.83 21.67
C PRO A 66 4.03 -13.55 20.88
N MET A 67 4.72 -12.43 21.15
CA MET A 67 4.64 -11.21 20.33
C MET A 67 5.01 -11.47 18.87
N SER A 68 6.09 -12.21 18.61
CA SER A 68 6.50 -12.58 17.26
C SER A 68 5.54 -13.56 16.60
N VAL A 69 4.88 -14.43 17.38
CA VAL A 69 3.80 -15.30 16.88
C VAL A 69 2.59 -14.46 16.46
N ALA A 70 2.16 -13.50 17.27
CA ALA A 70 1.07 -12.57 16.97
C ALA A 70 1.37 -11.71 15.72
N ILE A 71 2.58 -11.18 15.59
CA ILE A 71 3.00 -10.41 14.40
C ILE A 71 2.97 -11.29 13.15
N LYS A 72 3.51 -12.52 13.21
CA LYS A 72 3.47 -13.46 12.07
C LYS A 72 2.05 -13.87 11.70
N LYS A 73 1.12 -13.94 12.67
CA LYS A 73 -0.30 -14.21 12.40
C LYS A 73 -0.90 -13.14 11.48
N ILE A 74 -0.56 -11.87 11.70
CA ILE A 74 -0.98 -10.75 10.84
C ILE A 74 -0.27 -10.84 9.47
N LEU A 75 1.05 -11.02 9.46
CA LEU A 75 1.85 -11.04 8.23
C LEU A 75 1.50 -12.19 7.27
N TYR A 76 1.02 -13.32 7.79
CA TYR A 76 0.66 -14.51 7.00
C TYR A 76 -0.85 -14.64 6.74
N ALA A 77 -1.65 -13.65 7.13
CA ALA A 77 -3.06 -13.62 6.82
C ALA A 77 -3.27 -13.53 5.30
N ALA A 78 -4.22 -14.29 4.76
CA ALA A 78 -4.71 -14.05 3.40
C ALA A 78 -5.51 -12.74 3.37
N ASP A 79 -5.54 -12.05 2.23
CA ASP A 79 -6.03 -10.67 2.02
C ASP A 79 -7.42 -10.35 2.62
N GLU A 80 -8.24 -11.35 2.93
CA GLU A 80 -9.61 -11.18 3.42
C GLU A 80 -9.82 -11.54 4.90
N ASN A 81 -8.79 -12.03 5.61
CA ASN A 81 -8.98 -12.57 6.96
C ASN A 81 -8.96 -11.45 8.03
N LYS A 82 -10.07 -10.72 8.15
CA LYS A 82 -10.29 -9.63 9.14
C LYS A 82 -10.07 -10.05 10.59
N ASP A 83 -10.16 -11.36 10.86
CA ASP A 83 -10.02 -11.92 12.19
C ASP A 83 -8.56 -12.09 12.62
N SER A 84 -7.59 -12.00 11.69
CA SER A 84 -6.16 -12.19 11.98
C SER A 84 -5.60 -11.19 13.01
N LEU A 85 -6.09 -9.94 13.01
CA LEU A 85 -5.72 -8.94 14.00
C LEU A 85 -6.33 -9.25 15.37
N ALA A 86 -7.58 -9.69 15.42
CA ALA A 86 -8.24 -10.06 16.66
C ALA A 86 -7.55 -11.27 17.31
N GLU A 87 -7.26 -12.31 16.52
CA GLU A 87 -6.52 -13.49 16.99
C GLU A 87 -5.11 -13.12 17.47
N ALA A 88 -4.43 -12.18 16.80
CA ALA A 88 -3.14 -11.68 17.26
C ALA A 88 -3.24 -10.92 18.60
N GLN A 89 -4.31 -10.15 18.82
CA GLN A 89 -4.56 -9.44 20.08
C GLN A 89 -4.89 -10.39 21.23
N ASP A 90 -5.62 -11.46 20.96
CA ASP A 90 -5.93 -12.50 21.95
C ASP A 90 -4.65 -13.18 22.43
N ILE A 91 -3.76 -13.56 21.52
CA ILE A 91 -2.43 -14.13 21.86
C ILE A 91 -1.65 -13.20 22.80
N VAL A 92 -1.68 -11.89 22.57
CA VAL A 92 -0.98 -10.93 23.42
C VAL A 92 -1.65 -10.79 24.79
N SER A 93 -2.98 -10.79 24.83
CA SER A 93 -3.77 -10.62 26.06
C SER A 93 -3.65 -11.82 27.00
N GLU A 94 -3.59 -13.03 26.46
CA GLU A 94 -3.37 -14.26 27.24
C GLU A 94 -2.04 -14.24 27.99
N LEU A 95 -0.99 -13.65 27.40
CA LEU A 95 0.32 -13.53 28.05
C LEU A 95 0.32 -12.57 29.23
N MET A 96 -0.28 -11.39 29.03
CA MET A 96 -0.36 -10.38 30.08
C MET A 96 -1.10 -10.96 31.30
N SER A 97 -2.14 -11.75 31.03
CA SER A 97 -2.89 -12.47 32.06
C SER A 97 -2.07 -13.58 32.76
N ALA A 98 -1.26 -14.32 32.01
CA ALA A 98 -0.40 -15.38 32.54
C ALA A 98 0.76 -14.84 33.40
N GLU A 99 1.34 -13.70 33.03
CA GLU A 99 2.38 -13.01 33.81
C GLU A 99 1.85 -12.45 35.13
N GLN A 100 0.58 -12.01 35.18
CA GLN A 100 -0.05 -11.56 36.42
C GLN A 100 -0.39 -12.70 37.39
N ALA A 101 -0.69 -13.90 36.91
CA ALA A 101 -1.00 -15.06 37.76
C ALA A 101 0.25 -15.70 38.39
N GLY A 102 1.43 -15.53 37.80
CA GLY A 102 2.69 -16.07 38.31
C GLY A 102 3.31 -15.30 39.48
N LEU A 103 2.78 -14.12 39.82
CA LEU A 103 3.34 -13.23 40.85
C LEU A 103 2.65 -13.34 42.22
N SER A 104 1.62 -14.17 42.36
CA SER A 104 0.80 -14.28 43.59
C SER A 104 1.12 -15.47 44.50
N ASP A 105 2.05 -16.36 44.12
CA ASP A 105 2.30 -17.64 44.82
C ASP A 105 3.56 -17.65 45.73
N ASP A 106 4.22 -16.51 45.95
CA ASP A 106 5.33 -16.39 46.90
C ASP A 106 4.90 -15.52 48.11
N SER A 107 4.05 -16.08 48.98
CA SER A 107 3.74 -15.59 50.34
C SER A 107 3.31 -16.72 51.25
#